data_AF-A0A928PM96-F1
#
_entry.id   AF-A0A928PM96-F1
#
_cell.length_a   1.000
_cell.length_b   1.000
_cell.length_c   1.000
_cell.angle_alpha   90.00
_cell.angle_beta   90.00
_cell.angle_gamma   90.00
#
_symmetry.space_group_name_H-M   'P 1'
#
loop_
_entity.id
_entity.type
_entity.pdbx_description
1 polymer ?
#
loop_
_entity_poly.entity_id
_entity_poly.type
_entity_poly.pdbx_seq_one_letter_code
_entity_poly.pdbx_strand_id
1 'polypeptide(L)'
;MKKVIIVISLVLMIITLSACSSIPDGNETTSTATNEASQTASESTTKKPQATEMKVNIRINGKTFSATLEDNEAANELYEIIKNDGLTVGMSDYSGFEKVGALGHTLTSNDKQTTTEAGDIVLYQSNQIVMFYGS
;
A
#
# COMPACT_ATOMS: atom_id res chain seq x y z
N MET A 1 28.71 -4.22 -32.43
CA MET A 1 29.29 -2.86 -32.43
C MET A 1 28.12 -1.90 -32.37
N LYS A 2 27.84 -1.13 -31.32
CA LYS A 2 28.68 -0.21 -30.54
C LYS A 2 28.14 -0.16 -29.10
N LYS A 3 29.03 -0.04 -28.13
CA LYS A 3 28.71 0.06 -26.69
C LYS A 3 28.07 1.43 -26.44
N VAL A 4 26.93 1.47 -25.76
CA VAL A 4 26.37 2.71 -25.20
C VAL A 4 26.46 2.59 -23.69
N ILE A 5 27.57 3.11 -23.16
CA ILE A 5 27.78 3.34 -21.73
C ILE A 5 27.26 4.75 -21.50
N ILE A 6 26.14 4.90 -20.79
CA ILE A 6 25.74 6.20 -20.26
C ILE A 6 25.91 6.14 -18.75
N VAL A 7 26.88 6.93 -18.33
CA VAL A 7 27.38 7.09 -16.97
C VAL A 7 26.35 7.86 -16.15
N ILE A 8 26.12 7.33 -14.95
CA ILE A 8 25.63 7.96 -13.71
C ILE A 8 25.66 9.50 -13.75
N SER A 9 24.50 10.12 -13.57
CA SER A 9 24.40 11.48 -13.04
C SER A 9 23.47 11.46 -11.83
N LEU A 10 24.09 11.12 -10.70
CA LEU A 10 23.54 11.31 -9.37
C LEU A 10 23.50 12.82 -9.09
N VAL A 11 22.39 13.49 -9.39
CA VAL A 11 22.14 14.86 -8.94
C VAL A 11 21.26 14.79 -7.70
N LEU A 12 21.93 14.72 -6.57
CA LEU A 12 21.39 14.96 -5.23
C LEU A 12 21.05 16.44 -5.12
N MET A 13 19.80 16.83 -5.38
CA MET A 13 19.34 18.20 -5.15
C MET A 13 18.63 18.28 -3.80
N ILE A 14 19.44 18.59 -2.78
CA ILE A 14 19.02 19.05 -1.46
C ILE A 14 18.41 20.44 -1.67
N ILE A 15 17.10 20.60 -1.41
CA ILE A 15 16.51 21.92 -1.20
C ILE A 15 15.87 21.95 0.18
N THR A 16 16.27 23.01 0.87
CA THR A 16 16.31 23.27 2.29
C THR A 16 14.96 23.55 2.92
N LEU A 17 14.87 23.22 4.21
CA LEU A 17 13.80 23.52 5.14
C LEU A 17 13.43 25.03 5.10
N SER A 18 12.15 25.32 4.97
CA SER A 18 11.58 26.61 5.38
C SER A 18 10.82 26.41 6.68
N ALA A 19 11.42 26.90 7.75
CA ALA A 19 10.76 27.15 9.02
C ALA A 19 9.99 28.47 8.93
N CYS A 20 8.74 28.48 9.38
CA CYS A 20 8.13 29.69 9.92
C CYS A 20 7.31 29.33 11.15
N SER A 21 7.78 29.87 12.27
CA SER A 21 7.18 29.92 13.61
C SER A 21 6.03 30.90 13.67
N SER A 22 5.02 30.62 14.50
CA SER A 22 4.16 31.63 15.13
C SER A 22 3.49 31.04 16.39
N ILE A 23 3.92 31.50 17.57
CA ILE A 23 3.21 31.45 18.88
C ILE A 23 3.33 32.90 19.41
N PRO A 24 2.25 33.56 19.83
CA PRO A 24 1.83 33.67 21.26
C PRO A 24 0.29 33.65 21.42
N ASP A 25 -0.38 33.61 22.58
CA ASP A 25 -0.13 33.53 24.03
C ASP A 25 -1.51 33.08 24.58
N GLY A 26 -1.63 32.18 25.56
CA GLY A 26 -1.61 32.55 26.97
C GLY A 26 -3.00 32.95 27.49
N ASN A 27 -3.72 32.03 28.16
CA ASN A 27 -4.38 32.33 29.44
C ASN A 27 -4.77 31.05 30.20
N GLU A 28 -4.46 31.06 31.49
CA GLU A 28 -4.67 30.04 32.50
C GLU A 28 -6.14 29.94 32.94
N THR A 29 -6.56 28.82 33.52
CA THR A 29 -7.06 28.76 34.92
C THR A 29 -7.61 27.37 35.30
N THR A 30 -7.27 27.01 36.53
CA THR A 30 -7.35 25.76 37.28
C THR A 30 -8.69 25.51 38.00
N SER A 31 -8.95 24.23 38.33
CA SER A 31 -9.76 23.67 39.45
C SER A 31 -11.14 23.03 39.19
N THR A 32 -11.11 21.69 39.10
CA THR A 32 -11.77 20.67 39.95
C THR A 32 -13.19 20.87 40.51
N ALA A 33 -14.11 19.94 40.17
CA ALA A 33 -14.94 19.16 41.12
C ALA A 33 -15.81 18.10 40.42
N THR A 34 -15.84 16.90 41.01
CA THR A 34 -16.52 15.66 40.60
C THR A 34 -17.97 15.61 41.11
N ASN A 35 -18.93 15.12 40.31
CA ASN A 35 -19.76 13.93 40.58
C ASN A 35 -21.05 13.86 39.73
N GLU A 36 -21.14 12.75 38.98
CA GLU A 36 -22.26 11.82 38.79
C GLU A 36 -23.66 12.30 38.37
N ALA A 37 -24.08 11.86 37.17
CA ALA A 37 -25.28 11.03 37.00
C ALA A 37 -25.33 10.38 35.61
N SER A 38 -25.21 9.04 35.62
CA SER A 38 -25.80 8.04 34.74
C SER A 38 -26.49 8.50 33.43
N GLN A 39 -26.01 7.95 32.30
CA GLN A 39 -26.90 7.34 31.31
C GLN A 39 -26.16 6.30 30.46
N THR A 40 -26.66 5.07 30.56
CA THR A 40 -26.51 3.93 29.66
C THR A 40 -26.34 4.35 28.20
N ALA A 41 -25.20 4.00 27.59
CA ALA A 41 -25.03 4.01 26.15
C ALA A 41 -24.27 2.74 25.73
N SER A 42 -25.08 1.77 25.30
CA SER A 42 -24.80 0.78 24.27
C SER A 42 -23.33 0.36 24.12
N GLU A 43 -23.05 -0.81 24.71
CA GLU A 43 -21.98 -1.70 24.32
C GLU A 43 -22.13 -2.02 22.82
N SER A 44 -21.60 -1.15 21.97
CA SER A 44 -21.39 -1.41 20.55
C SER A 44 -20.27 -2.43 20.48
N THR A 45 -20.64 -3.70 20.69
CA THR A 45 -19.86 -4.83 20.18
C THR A 45 -19.89 -4.69 18.66
N THR A 46 -18.98 -3.89 18.11
CA THR A 46 -18.59 -4.02 16.72
C THR A 46 -17.98 -5.39 16.61
N LYS A 47 -18.82 -6.40 16.31
CA LYS A 47 -18.32 -7.65 15.75
C LYS A 47 -17.57 -7.25 14.50
N LYS A 48 -16.24 -7.17 14.61
CA LYS A 48 -15.34 -7.14 13.47
C LYS A 48 -15.83 -8.29 12.58
N PRO A 49 -16.30 -8.02 11.33
CA PRO A 49 -16.65 -9.11 10.45
C PRO A 49 -15.45 -10.04 10.40
N GLN A 50 -15.71 -11.33 10.55
CA GLN A 50 -14.70 -12.37 10.46
C GLN A 50 -13.96 -12.14 9.14
N ALA A 51 -12.73 -11.64 9.23
CA ALA A 51 -11.93 -11.32 8.06
C ALA A 51 -11.76 -12.60 7.26
N THR A 52 -12.42 -12.65 6.10
CA THR A 52 -12.20 -13.74 5.16
C THR A 52 -10.83 -13.48 4.58
N GLU A 53 -9.87 -14.40 4.79
CA GLU A 53 -8.53 -14.24 4.25
C GLU A 53 -8.62 -14.14 2.71
N MET A 54 -8.18 -13.02 2.15
CA MET A 54 -8.15 -12.78 0.71
C MET A 54 -7.00 -13.56 0.06
N LYS A 55 -7.19 -14.87 -0.10
CA LYS A 55 -6.22 -15.77 -0.74
C LYS A 55 -6.48 -15.89 -2.23
N VAL A 56 -5.42 -15.72 -3.02
CA VAL A 56 -5.43 -15.86 -4.48
C VAL A 56 -4.42 -16.92 -4.94
N ASN A 57 -4.70 -17.53 -6.08
CA ASN A 57 -3.75 -18.41 -6.77
C ASN A 57 -3.13 -17.67 -7.95
N ILE A 58 -1.80 -17.69 -8.05
CA ILE A 58 -1.03 -17.03 -9.09
C ILE A 58 -0.36 -18.10 -9.93
N ARG A 59 -0.60 -18.07 -11.25
CA ARG A 59 -0.02 -19.05 -12.18
C ARG A 59 1.02 -18.40 -13.08
N ILE A 60 2.26 -18.88 -13.00
CA ILE A 60 3.40 -18.38 -13.80
C ILE A 60 4.13 -19.57 -14.39
N ASN A 61 4.34 -19.59 -15.71
CA ASN A 61 5.04 -20.67 -16.42
C ASN A 61 4.55 -22.09 -16.05
N GLY A 62 3.22 -22.25 -15.91
CA GLY A 62 2.59 -23.52 -15.56
C GLY A 62 2.68 -23.93 -14.08
N LYS A 63 3.43 -23.19 -13.26
CA LYS A 63 3.49 -23.37 -11.79
C LYS A 63 2.46 -22.50 -11.11
N THR A 64 1.88 -22.99 -10.02
CA THR A 64 0.89 -22.27 -9.23
C THR A 64 1.48 -21.94 -7.86
N PHE A 65 1.31 -20.69 -7.45
CA PHE A 65 1.68 -20.14 -6.14
C PHE A 65 0.41 -19.64 -5.46
N SER A 66 0.45 -19.48 -4.14
CA SER A 66 -0.62 -18.85 -3.38
C SER A 66 -0.09 -17.57 -2.75
N ALA A 67 -0.91 -16.53 -2.73
CA ALA A 67 -0.65 -15.29 -2.03
C ALA A 67 -1.87 -14.92 -1.17
N THR A 68 -1.60 -14.32 -0.02
CA THR A 68 -2.62 -13.68 0.81
C THR A 68 -2.49 -12.17 0.61
N LEU A 69 -3.56 -11.52 0.19
CA LEU A 69 -3.57 -10.07 0.01
C LEU A 69 -3.75 -9.35 1.36
N GLU A 70 -3.15 -8.18 1.49
CA GLU A 70 -3.28 -7.33 2.69
C GLU A 70 -4.73 -6.85 2.87
N ASP A 71 -5.16 -6.62 4.11
CA ASP A 71 -6.48 -6.06 4.41
C ASP A 71 -6.50 -4.54 4.15
N ASN A 72 -6.63 -4.15 2.87
CA ASN A 72 -6.75 -2.77 2.44
C ASN A 72 -7.67 -2.62 1.22
N GLU A 73 -8.04 -1.39 0.87
CA GLU A 73 -9.03 -1.10 -0.19
C GLU A 73 -8.59 -1.61 -1.57
N ALA A 74 -7.35 -1.32 -1.97
CA ALA A 74 -6.76 -1.81 -3.21
C ALA A 74 -6.82 -3.34 -3.34
N ALA A 75 -6.45 -4.04 -2.27
CA ALA A 75 -6.43 -5.49 -2.23
C ALA A 75 -7.83 -6.10 -2.31
N ASN A 76 -8.82 -5.48 -1.67
CA ASN A 76 -10.22 -5.88 -1.77
C ASN A 76 -10.74 -5.71 -3.20
N GLU A 77 -10.47 -4.59 -3.86
CA GLU A 77 -10.86 -4.36 -5.25
C GLU A 77 -10.19 -5.38 -6.20
N LEU A 78 -8.88 -5.61 -6.03
CA LEU A 78 -8.14 -6.60 -6.80
C LEU A 78 -8.72 -8.01 -6.58
N TYR A 79 -9.04 -8.37 -5.34
CA TYR A 79 -9.63 -9.66 -5.01
C TYR A 79 -10.98 -9.87 -5.70
N GLU A 80 -11.85 -8.85 -5.71
CA GLU A 80 -13.14 -8.94 -6.38
C GLU A 80 -13.00 -9.02 -7.91
N ILE A 81 -12.05 -8.30 -8.53
CA ILE A 81 -11.74 -8.47 -9.96
C ILE A 81 -11.34 -9.91 -10.25
N ILE A 82 -10.38 -10.46 -9.49
CA ILE A 82 -9.89 -11.84 -9.67
C ILE A 82 -11.02 -12.86 -9.45
N LYS A 83 -11.86 -12.64 -8.44
CA LYS A 83 -12.96 -13.55 -8.09
C LYS A 83 -14.06 -13.57 -9.13
N ASN A 84 -14.37 -12.44 -9.75
CA ASN A 84 -15.45 -12.33 -10.72
C ASN A 84 -15.03 -12.75 -12.13
N ASP A 85 -13.88 -12.27 -12.60
CA ASP A 85 -13.47 -12.41 -14.01
C ASP A 85 -12.16 -13.19 -14.20
N GLY A 86 -11.41 -13.40 -13.10
CA GLY A 86 -10.00 -13.76 -13.19
C GLY A 86 -9.16 -12.58 -13.70
N LEU A 87 -7.83 -12.73 -13.64
CA LEU A 87 -6.92 -11.70 -14.12
C LEU A 87 -5.67 -12.31 -14.74
N THR A 88 -5.35 -11.88 -15.96
CA THR A 88 -4.10 -12.23 -16.66
C THR A 88 -3.36 -10.95 -16.99
N VAL A 89 -2.15 -10.80 -16.44
CA VAL A 89 -1.31 -9.62 -16.64
C VAL A 89 -0.07 -10.01 -17.44
N GLY A 90 0.20 -9.28 -18.52
CA GLY A 90 1.49 -9.33 -19.20
C GLY A 90 2.52 -8.58 -18.36
N MET A 91 3.54 -9.26 -17.86
CA MET A 91 4.56 -8.68 -16.99
C MET A 91 5.94 -8.66 -17.65
N SER A 92 6.70 -7.59 -17.43
CA SER A 92 8.07 -7.42 -17.93
C SER A 92 9.06 -7.30 -16.77
N ASP A 93 10.28 -7.79 -16.96
CA ASP A 93 11.37 -7.59 -15.99
C ASP A 93 11.76 -6.12 -15.88
N TYR A 94 11.99 -5.67 -14.66
CA TYR A 94 12.54 -4.37 -14.35
C TYR A 94 13.63 -4.48 -13.28
N SER A 95 14.76 -3.83 -13.55
CA SER A 95 15.93 -3.74 -12.66
C SER A 95 16.52 -5.07 -12.13
N GLY A 96 16.07 -6.23 -12.62
CA GLY A 96 16.63 -7.55 -12.30
C GLY A 96 16.11 -8.21 -11.02
N PHE A 97 15.17 -7.56 -10.31
CA PHE A 97 14.60 -8.09 -9.06
C PHE A 97 13.07 -7.98 -8.99
N GLU A 98 12.43 -7.34 -9.96
CA GLU A 98 10.97 -7.20 -10.01
C GLU A 98 10.40 -7.41 -11.41
N LYS A 99 9.11 -7.73 -11.46
CA LYS A 99 8.31 -7.71 -12.69
C LYS A 99 7.18 -6.72 -12.53
N VAL A 100 6.88 -5.97 -13.59
CA VAL A 100 5.81 -4.96 -13.61
C VAL A 100 4.87 -5.23 -14.77
N GLY A 101 3.56 -5.05 -14.55
CA GLY A 101 2.56 -5.15 -15.61
C GLY A 101 1.33 -4.29 -15.33
N ALA A 102 0.67 -3.83 -16.40
CA ALA A 102 -0.57 -3.07 -16.30
C ALA A 102 -1.74 -3.98 -15.91
N LEU A 103 -2.55 -3.55 -14.93
CA LEU A 103 -3.73 -4.29 -14.48
C LEU A 103 -4.87 -4.26 -15.50
N GLY A 104 -4.93 -3.22 -16.34
CA GLY A 104 -6.11 -2.94 -17.17
C GLY A 104 -7.27 -2.32 -16.38
N HIS A 105 -7.07 -2.09 -15.09
CA HIS A 105 -7.99 -1.45 -14.16
C HIS A 105 -7.25 -0.35 -13.39
N THR A 106 -7.98 0.66 -12.94
CA THR A 106 -7.51 1.61 -11.93
C THR A 106 -8.14 1.21 -10.61
N LEU A 107 -7.30 0.95 -9.61
CA LEU A 107 -7.70 0.63 -8.24
C LEU A 107 -7.51 1.84 -7.33
N THR A 108 -8.25 1.87 -6.23
CA THR A 108 -8.05 2.88 -5.20
C THR A 108 -6.67 2.72 -4.55
N SER A 109 -5.87 3.79 -4.53
CA SER A 109 -4.51 3.79 -3.96
C SER A 109 -4.42 4.67 -2.72
N ASN A 110 -3.73 4.17 -1.69
CA ASN A 110 -3.36 4.90 -0.49
C ASN A 110 -1.84 4.84 -0.35
N ASP A 111 -1.13 5.66 -1.14
CA ASP A 111 0.31 5.55 -1.32
C ASP A 111 1.05 5.89 -0.03
N LYS A 112 1.91 4.96 0.40
CA LYS A 112 2.79 5.09 1.55
C LYS A 112 4.15 4.50 1.21
N GLN A 113 5.20 5.04 1.81
CA GLN A 113 6.51 4.41 1.72
C GLN A 113 6.45 3.01 2.34
N THR A 114 6.94 2.02 1.61
CA THR A 114 7.04 0.63 2.08
C THR A 114 8.43 0.08 1.78
N THR A 115 8.82 -0.98 2.49
CA THR A 115 10.00 -1.78 2.18
C THR A 115 9.53 -3.10 1.59
N THR A 116 10.15 -3.53 0.50
CA THR A 116 9.76 -4.73 -0.22
C THR A 116 10.82 -5.82 -0.10
N GLU A 117 10.38 -7.07 -0.11
CA GLU A 117 11.21 -8.27 -0.18
C GLU A 117 10.75 -9.20 -1.30
N ALA A 118 11.57 -10.21 -1.61
CA ALA A 118 11.21 -11.22 -2.59
C ALA A 118 9.95 -11.98 -2.12
N GLY A 119 8.92 -11.98 -2.97
CA GLY A 119 7.59 -12.51 -2.66
C GLY A 119 6.51 -11.44 -2.54
N ASP A 120 6.88 -10.17 -2.35
CA ASP A 120 5.91 -9.09 -2.24
C ASP A 120 5.21 -8.79 -3.56
N ILE A 121 3.93 -8.41 -3.43
CA ILE A 121 3.06 -7.98 -4.52
C ILE A 121 2.52 -6.61 -4.18
N VAL A 122 2.80 -5.62 -5.03
CA VAL A 122 2.51 -4.21 -4.73
C VAL A 122 1.71 -3.58 -5.87
N LEU A 123 0.67 -2.82 -5.50
CA LEU A 123 -0.01 -1.90 -6.41
C LEU A 123 0.88 -0.69 -6.66
N TYR A 124 1.09 -0.33 -7.92
CA TYR A 124 1.92 0.79 -8.32
C TYR A 124 1.15 1.73 -9.25
N GLN A 125 1.22 3.04 -8.97
CA GLN A 125 0.51 4.10 -9.71
C GLN A 125 -0.98 3.80 -9.94
N SER A 126 -1.62 3.13 -8.98
CA SER A 126 -3.04 2.76 -9.00
C SER A 126 -3.46 1.79 -10.12
N ASN A 127 -2.62 1.50 -11.11
CA ASN A 127 -3.02 0.75 -12.31
C ASN A 127 -2.01 -0.29 -12.79
N GLN A 128 -0.92 -0.48 -12.05
CA GLN A 128 0.10 -1.49 -12.30
C GLN A 128 0.27 -2.40 -11.09
N ILE A 129 0.71 -3.62 -11.34
CA ILE A 129 1.08 -4.56 -10.29
C ILE A 129 2.54 -4.95 -10.45
N VAL A 130 3.24 -4.97 -9.31
CA VAL A 130 4.66 -5.32 -9.20
C VAL A 130 4.78 -6.62 -8.42
N MET A 131 5.61 -7.54 -8.90
CA MET A 131 6.00 -8.76 -8.19
C MET A 131 7.51 -8.77 -7.98
N PHE A 132 7.93 -8.78 -6.72
CA PHE A 132 9.34 -8.84 -6.33
C PHE A 132 9.81 -10.29 -6.25
N TYR A 133 10.96 -10.61 -6.83
CA TYR A 133 11.51 -11.97 -6.86
C TYR A 133 12.97 -12.08 -6.43
N GLY A 134 13.62 -10.97 -6.08
CA GLY A 134 15.04 -10.93 -5.71
C GLY A 134 15.45 -9.63 -5.02
N SER A 135 16.76 -9.36 -5.03
CA SER A 135 17.42 -8.19 -4.45
C SER A 135 18.58 -7.71 -5.32
#